data_AF-A0A8P0TQG9-F1
#
_entry.id   AF-A0A8P0TQG9-F1
#
_cell.length_a   1.000
_cell.length_b   1.000
_cell.length_c   1.000
_cell.angle_alpha   90.00
_cell.angle_beta   90.00
_cell.angle_gamma   90.00
#
_symmetry.space_group_name_H-M   'P 1'
#
loop_
_entity.id
_entity.type
_entity.pdbx_description
1 polymer ?
#
loop_
_entity_poly.entity_id
_entity_poly.type
_entity_poly.pdbx_seq_one_letter_code
_entity_poly.pdbx_strand_id
1 'polypeptide(L)'
;MASPRLCPGSRGLLPAPPLLLLLLLLLLVGPRTAAGHGGKYSREKNEPELPPKRESGGEFRMEKLNQLWEKAQRLQLSPVKLSELHADLKMQERDEFAWKKLKAEGLDEDGEKQAKLTRNLSVILAKYGLDGRKDARAVSSNSLSDATEDDSLEDPRLEKLWHKEELKHFEAKIEKHNHYQKQLEISHQKLKHVESFGDREHVSRNKEKYAMLEEKTKELGYKVKKHLQDLSGRISRARHNEL
;
A
#
# COMPACT_ATOMS: atom_id res chain seq x y z
N MET A 1 -61.55 25.04 72.90
CA MET A 1 -62.96 24.85 73.27
C MET A 1 -63.82 25.05 72.04
N ALA A 2 -64.69 24.06 71.78
CA ALA A 2 -65.99 24.14 71.12
C ALA A 2 -66.12 24.68 69.66
N SER A 3 -66.35 23.72 68.75
CA SER A 3 -67.34 23.73 67.64
C SER A 3 -68.74 24.24 68.13
N PRO A 4 -69.81 24.50 67.31
CA PRO A 4 -70.24 23.59 66.22
C PRO A 4 -71.22 24.09 65.10
N ARG A 5 -71.47 23.16 64.14
CA ARG A 5 -72.69 22.94 63.28
C ARG A 5 -72.88 23.86 62.05
N LEU A 6 -73.48 23.47 60.91
CA LEU A 6 -74.37 22.38 60.47
C LEU A 6 -74.24 22.21 58.92
N CYS A 7 -74.41 21.00 58.37
CA CYS A 7 -74.62 20.69 56.93
C CYS A 7 -76.16 20.64 56.61
N PRO A 8 -76.73 20.17 55.46
CA PRO A 8 -76.17 19.59 54.19
C PRO A 8 -76.99 19.88 52.88
N GLY A 9 -76.63 19.25 51.73
CA GLY A 9 -77.57 18.90 50.63
C GLY A 9 -77.05 18.96 49.16
N SER A 10 -76.32 17.99 48.56
CA SER A 10 -76.71 16.87 47.62
C SER A 10 -77.58 17.22 46.37
N ARG A 11 -77.46 16.72 45.11
CA ARG A 11 -76.92 15.49 44.43
C ARG A 11 -76.93 15.67 42.87
N GLY A 12 -75.94 15.16 42.12
CA GLY A 12 -76.05 14.06 41.10
C GLY A 12 -75.91 14.55 39.63
N LEU A 13 -75.41 13.86 38.58
CA LEU A 13 -74.76 12.56 38.30
C LEU A 13 -74.19 12.62 36.83
N LEU A 14 -73.07 11.93 36.53
CA LEU A 14 -72.24 11.78 35.29
C LEU A 14 -72.91 11.06 34.06
N PRO A 15 -72.27 10.71 32.88
CA PRO A 15 -70.87 10.85 32.34
C PRO A 15 -70.60 11.15 30.80
N ALA A 16 -69.40 11.70 30.48
CA ALA A 16 -68.36 11.40 29.40
C ALA A 16 -68.64 11.36 27.85
N PRO A 17 -67.63 11.32 26.92
CA PRO A 17 -67.12 12.45 26.10
C PRO A 17 -67.07 12.25 24.54
N PRO A 18 -66.95 13.30 23.67
CA PRO A 18 -66.94 13.14 22.21
C PRO A 18 -65.62 13.58 21.50
N LEU A 19 -64.59 12.72 21.47
CA LEU A 19 -63.39 12.91 20.60
C LEU A 19 -63.62 12.48 19.13
N LEU A 20 -64.78 11.89 18.82
CA LEU A 20 -65.15 11.44 17.46
C LEU A 20 -65.68 12.55 16.55
N LEU A 21 -66.11 13.70 17.11
CA LEU A 21 -66.64 14.82 16.33
C LEU A 21 -65.53 15.65 15.65
N LEU A 22 -64.31 15.63 16.21
CA LEU A 22 -63.18 16.41 15.71
C LEU A 22 -62.52 15.77 14.47
N LEU A 23 -62.66 14.45 14.30
CA LEU A 23 -62.06 13.72 13.18
C LEU A 23 -62.88 13.86 11.88
N LEU A 24 -64.18 14.16 11.98
CA LEU A 24 -65.06 14.29 10.83
C LEU A 24 -64.99 15.67 10.14
N LEU A 25 -64.55 16.71 10.86
CA LEU A 25 -64.54 18.09 10.34
C LEU A 25 -63.33 18.39 9.42
N LEU A 26 -62.25 17.62 9.50
CA LEU A 26 -61.01 17.89 8.74
C LEU A 26 -60.96 17.30 7.32
N LEU A 27 -61.94 16.48 6.92
CA LEU A 27 -61.88 15.70 5.68
C LEU A 27 -62.66 16.29 4.49
N LEU A 28 -63.28 17.48 4.60
CA LEU A 28 -64.23 17.96 3.59
C LEU A 28 -63.91 19.26 2.81
N VAL A 29 -62.73 19.87 2.93
CA VAL A 29 -62.40 21.03 2.08
C VAL A 29 -60.98 20.91 1.49
N GLY A 30 -60.93 20.28 0.32
CA GLY A 30 -59.79 20.27 -0.60
C GLY A 30 -59.60 21.60 -1.37
N PRO A 31 -58.66 21.65 -2.33
CA PRO A 31 -57.72 22.75 -2.50
C PRO A 31 -58.15 23.79 -3.55
N ARG A 32 -57.70 25.05 -3.40
CA ARG A 32 -57.60 26.02 -4.51
C ARG A 32 -56.31 26.83 -4.43
N THR A 33 -55.62 26.83 -5.56
CA THR A 33 -54.41 27.57 -5.90
C THR A 33 -54.73 29.03 -6.21
N ALA A 34 -53.82 29.96 -5.88
CA ALA A 34 -53.33 31.02 -6.78
C ALA A 34 -52.52 32.10 -6.04
N ALA A 35 -51.30 32.29 -6.54
CA ALA A 35 -50.55 33.54 -6.77
C ALA A 35 -50.51 34.65 -5.69
N GLY A 36 -49.28 35.05 -5.32
CA GLY A 36 -49.06 36.31 -4.61
C GLY A 36 -47.66 36.52 -4.03
N HIS A 37 -46.66 36.68 -4.90
CA HIS A 37 -45.43 37.47 -4.74
C HIS A 37 -44.81 37.66 -3.33
N GLY A 38 -43.67 36.97 -3.13
CA GLY A 38 -42.74 37.23 -2.03
C GLY A 38 -41.33 36.71 -2.34
N GLY A 39 -40.87 36.88 -3.58
CA GLY A 39 -39.53 36.49 -3.99
C GLY A 39 -38.44 37.36 -3.35
N LYS A 40 -37.84 36.88 -2.26
CA LYS A 40 -36.55 37.39 -1.76
C LYS A 40 -35.58 36.31 -1.28
N TYR A 41 -35.98 35.04 -1.25
CA TYR A 41 -35.09 33.92 -0.96
C TYR A 41 -35.46 32.75 -1.87
N SER A 42 -34.86 32.70 -3.06
CA SER A 42 -34.89 31.49 -3.88
C SER A 42 -34.29 30.35 -3.06
N ARG A 43 -35.12 29.38 -2.67
CA ARG A 43 -34.70 28.18 -1.93
C ARG A 43 -33.56 27.45 -2.65
N GLU A 44 -33.49 27.56 -3.97
CA GLU A 44 -32.43 27.00 -4.82
C GLU A 44 -31.04 27.62 -4.59
N LYS A 45 -30.93 28.88 -4.11
CA LYS A 45 -29.62 29.48 -3.77
C LYS A 45 -29.16 29.15 -2.35
N ASN A 46 -30.01 28.47 -1.58
CA ASN A 46 -29.71 28.03 -0.22
C ASN A 46 -29.86 26.51 -0.09
N GLU A 47 -29.76 25.77 -1.21
CA GLU A 47 -29.25 24.42 -1.09
C GLU A 47 -27.75 24.56 -0.79
N PRO A 48 -27.26 24.00 0.32
CA PRO A 48 -25.82 23.83 0.44
C PRO A 48 -25.42 23.00 -0.78
N GLU A 49 -24.55 23.55 -1.65
CA GLU A 49 -23.84 22.69 -2.59
C GLU A 49 -23.34 21.52 -1.76
N LEU A 50 -23.72 20.30 -2.16
CA LEU A 50 -23.28 19.09 -1.51
C LEU A 50 -21.79 19.27 -1.27
N PRO A 51 -21.32 19.32 0.00
CA PRO A 51 -19.89 19.39 0.22
C PRO A 51 -19.31 18.24 -0.59
N PRO A 52 -18.27 18.46 -1.43
CA PRO A 52 -17.69 17.37 -2.21
C PRO A 52 -17.49 16.26 -1.22
N LYS A 53 -18.22 15.15 -1.44
CA LYS A 53 -18.41 14.08 -0.47
C LYS A 53 -17.03 13.79 0.09
N ARG A 54 -16.72 14.31 1.28
CA ARG A 54 -15.48 13.97 1.96
C ARG A 54 -15.72 12.50 2.20
N GLU A 55 -15.07 11.67 1.41
CA GLU A 55 -15.11 10.23 1.59
C GLU A 55 -14.44 9.98 2.94
N SER A 56 -15.21 10.16 4.01
CA SER A 56 -14.79 9.97 5.39
C SER A 56 -14.84 8.48 5.74
N GLY A 57 -14.37 7.66 4.81
CA GLY A 57 -13.77 6.37 5.08
C GLY A 57 -12.36 6.52 4.56
N GLY A 58 -11.40 6.81 5.44
CA GLY A 58 -10.01 6.97 5.03
C GLY A 58 -9.58 5.82 4.13
N GLU A 59 -8.95 6.15 3.00
CA GLU A 59 -8.46 5.22 1.99
C GLU A 59 -7.66 4.04 2.59
N PHE A 60 -7.03 4.32 3.74
CA PHE A 60 -6.32 3.38 4.59
C PHE A 60 -6.97 3.28 5.97
N ARG A 61 -6.93 2.08 6.55
CA ARG A 61 -7.31 1.80 7.94
C ARG A 61 -6.31 2.38 8.93
N MET A 62 -5.11 2.74 8.48
CA MET A 62 -4.08 3.38 9.31
C MET A 62 -4.05 4.89 9.11
N GLU A 63 -4.23 5.64 10.20
CA GLU A 63 -4.26 7.11 10.20
C GLU A 63 -2.97 7.72 9.64
N LYS A 64 -1.80 7.16 9.97
CA LYS A 64 -0.53 7.64 9.44
C LYS A 64 -0.42 7.51 7.91
N LEU A 65 -1.07 6.53 7.31
CA LEU A 65 -1.08 6.35 5.85
C LEU A 65 -2.06 7.33 5.20
N ASN A 66 -3.21 7.58 5.83
CA ASN A 66 -4.13 8.64 5.40
C ASN A 66 -3.47 10.01 5.42
N GLN A 67 -2.71 10.35 6.48
CA GLN A 67 -1.98 11.61 6.56
C GLN A 67 -0.94 11.75 5.44
N LEU A 68 -0.24 10.67 5.10
CA LEU A 68 0.71 10.66 3.99
C LEU A 68 0.02 10.78 2.64
N TRP A 69 -1.12 10.11 2.48
CA TRP A 69 -1.94 10.17 1.28
C TRP A 69 -2.49 11.58 1.05
N GLU A 70 -3.07 12.20 2.07
CA GLU A 70 -3.52 13.59 2.00
C GLU A 70 -2.35 14.54 1.73
N LYS A 71 -1.20 14.32 2.37
CA LYS A 71 0.01 15.14 2.12
C LYS A 71 0.45 15.02 0.67
N ALA A 72 0.41 13.83 0.09
CA ALA A 72 0.75 13.61 -1.31
C ALA A 72 -0.26 14.25 -2.27
N GLN A 73 -1.56 14.18 -1.95
CA GLN A 73 -2.61 14.89 -2.69
C GLN A 73 -2.42 16.40 -2.65
N ARG A 74 -2.08 16.96 -1.48
CA ARG A 74 -1.79 18.40 -1.30
C ARG A 74 -0.55 18.85 -2.07
N LEU A 75 0.45 17.98 -2.24
CA LEU A 75 1.67 18.27 -3.00
C LEU A 75 1.47 18.19 -4.52
N GLN A 76 0.27 17.84 -5.00
CA GLN A 76 -0.06 17.67 -6.42
C GLN A 76 1.02 16.90 -7.19
N LEU A 77 1.41 15.74 -6.66
CA LEU A 77 2.32 14.85 -7.36
C LEU A 77 1.71 14.44 -8.71
N SER A 78 2.56 14.25 -9.73
CA SER A 78 2.14 13.73 -11.04
C SER A 78 1.20 12.52 -10.88
N PRO A 79 0.11 12.40 -11.66
CA PRO A 79 -0.89 11.35 -11.49
C PRO A 79 -0.29 9.93 -11.52
N VAL A 80 0.80 9.73 -12.27
CA VAL A 80 1.56 8.48 -12.31
C VAL A 80 2.27 8.20 -10.97
N LYS A 81 2.88 9.23 -10.37
CA LYS A 81 3.53 9.09 -9.06
C LYS A 81 2.53 8.91 -7.93
N LEU A 82 1.34 9.48 -8.06
CA LEU A 82 0.26 9.36 -7.09
C LEU A 82 -0.32 7.94 -7.07
N SER A 83 -0.54 7.33 -8.24
CA SER A 83 -1.00 5.93 -8.31
C SER A 83 0.06 4.94 -7.83
N GLU A 84 1.33 5.16 -8.16
CA GLU A 84 2.42 4.33 -7.63
C GLU A 84 2.55 4.47 -6.11
N LEU A 85 2.48 5.69 -5.57
CA LEU A 85 2.50 5.92 -4.13
C LEU A 85 1.31 5.24 -3.45
N HIS A 86 0.12 5.26 -4.06
CA HIS A 86 -1.06 4.59 -3.55
C HIS A 86 -0.83 3.07 -3.43
N ALA A 87 -0.28 2.45 -4.47
CA ALA A 87 0.08 1.04 -4.47
C ALA A 87 1.14 0.72 -3.40
N ASP A 88 2.18 1.55 -3.29
CA ASP A 88 3.25 1.40 -2.29
C ASP A 88 2.70 1.51 -0.85
N LEU A 89 1.82 2.48 -0.58
CA LEU A 89 1.15 2.63 0.72
C LEU A 89 0.19 1.48 1.02
N LYS A 90 -0.50 0.93 -0.01
CA LYS A 90 -1.34 -0.26 0.16
C LYS A 90 -0.52 -1.48 0.53
N MET A 91 0.64 -1.68 -0.11
CA MET A 91 1.55 -2.78 0.24
C MET A 91 2.05 -2.62 1.68
N GLN A 92 2.48 -1.42 2.06
CA GLN A 92 2.89 -1.11 3.43
C GLN A 92 1.77 -1.38 4.46
N GLU A 93 0.52 -1.02 4.16
CA GLU A 93 -0.62 -1.30 5.03
C GLU A 93 -0.80 -2.80 5.30
N ARG A 94 -0.67 -3.63 4.25
CA ARG A 94 -0.80 -5.08 4.38
C ARG A 94 0.32 -5.67 5.23
N ASP A 95 1.56 -5.25 4.99
CA ASP A 95 2.72 -5.76 5.72
C ASP A 95 2.68 -5.32 7.19
N GLU A 96 2.25 -4.09 7.47
CA GLU A 96 2.08 -3.61 8.84
C GLU A 96 0.93 -4.31 9.56
N PHE A 97 -0.16 -4.63 8.87
CA PHE A 97 -1.24 -5.41 9.44
C PHE A 97 -0.79 -6.84 9.75
N ALA A 98 -0.06 -7.48 8.84
CA ALA A 98 0.52 -8.80 9.05
C ALA A 98 1.50 -8.81 10.22
N TRP A 99 2.36 -7.79 10.33
CA TRP A 99 3.27 -7.64 11.45
C TRP A 99 2.56 -7.39 12.77
N LYS A 100 1.52 -6.55 12.83
CA LYS A 100 0.72 -6.35 14.05
C LYS A 100 0.08 -7.66 14.53
N LYS A 101 -0.38 -8.50 13.59
CA LYS A 101 -0.89 -9.85 13.90
C LYS A 101 0.21 -10.76 14.46
N LEU A 102 1.36 -10.82 13.80
CA LEU A 102 2.52 -11.61 14.25
C LEU A 102 3.08 -11.15 15.60
N LYS A 103 3.06 -9.84 15.87
CA LYS A 103 3.44 -9.26 17.15
C LYS A 103 2.49 -9.69 18.27
N ALA A 104 1.18 -9.76 18.00
CA ALA A 104 0.21 -10.26 18.96
C ALA A 104 0.41 -11.76 19.28
N GLU A 105 1.01 -12.51 18.36
CA GLU A 105 1.38 -13.92 18.54
C GLU A 105 2.75 -14.11 19.23
N GLY A 106 3.51 -13.04 19.50
CA GLY A 106 4.80 -13.09 20.19
C GLY A 106 5.96 -13.64 19.36
N LEU A 107 5.82 -13.67 18.03
CA LEU A 107 6.80 -14.24 17.09
C LEU A 107 7.82 -13.22 16.53
N ASP A 108 7.91 -12.01 17.11
CA ASP A 108 8.81 -10.94 16.65
C ASP A 108 9.45 -10.20 17.84
N GLU A 109 10.17 -10.95 18.67
CA GLU A 109 10.89 -10.41 19.84
C GLU A 109 12.12 -9.59 19.44
N ASP A 110 12.75 -9.92 18.30
CA ASP A 110 13.98 -9.26 17.81
C ASP A 110 13.73 -7.89 17.15
N GLY A 111 12.47 -7.52 16.88
CA GLY A 111 12.10 -6.24 16.26
C GLY A 111 12.56 -6.05 14.81
N GLU A 112 13.11 -7.09 14.17
CA GLU A 112 13.64 -7.04 12.81
C GLU A 112 12.53 -6.69 11.80
N LYS A 113 11.34 -7.28 11.94
CA LYS A 113 10.21 -6.99 11.04
C LYS A 113 9.70 -5.57 11.21
N GLN A 114 9.68 -5.06 12.44
CA GLN A 114 9.35 -3.67 12.72
C GLN A 114 10.36 -2.70 12.09
N ALA A 115 11.65 -3.00 12.24
CA ALA A 115 12.73 -2.20 11.67
C ALA A 115 12.65 -2.18 10.13
N LYS A 116 12.37 -3.34 9.51
CA LYS A 116 12.16 -3.46 8.06
C LYS A 116 10.97 -2.63 7.59
N LEU A 117 9.82 -2.70 8.27
CA LEU A 117 8.64 -1.90 7.94
C LEU A 117 8.91 -0.40 8.06
N THR A 118 9.62 0.01 9.11
CA THR A 118 9.98 1.41 9.33
C THR A 118 10.94 1.91 8.24
N ARG A 119 11.92 1.08 7.87
CA ARG A 119 12.85 1.37 6.77
C ARG A 119 12.12 1.47 5.43
N ASN A 120 11.22 0.55 5.13
CA ASN A 120 10.42 0.56 3.91
C ASN A 120 9.58 1.83 3.80
N LEU A 121 8.91 2.23 4.89
CA LEU A 121 8.17 3.49 4.94
C LEU A 121 9.08 4.69 4.68
N SER A 122 10.25 4.76 5.31
CA SER A 122 11.23 5.83 5.08
C SER A 122 11.71 5.87 3.62
N VAL A 123 11.94 4.73 2.99
CA VAL A 123 12.29 4.65 1.57
C VAL A 123 11.18 5.18 0.67
N ILE A 124 9.92 4.82 0.94
CA ILE A 124 8.75 5.36 0.21
C ILE A 124 8.69 6.89 0.38
N LEU A 125 8.84 7.38 1.61
CA LEU A 125 8.81 8.82 1.88
C LEU A 125 9.94 9.57 1.15
N ALA A 126 11.14 9.00 1.09
CA ALA A 126 12.26 9.57 0.35
C ALA A 126 12.02 9.55 -1.17
N LYS A 127 11.52 8.44 -1.72
CA LYS A 127 11.21 8.26 -3.15
C LYS A 127 10.23 9.32 -3.66
N TYR A 128 9.23 9.66 -2.85
CA TYR A 128 8.19 10.64 -3.21
C TYR A 128 8.41 12.04 -2.63
N GLY A 129 9.53 12.29 -1.94
CA GLY A 129 9.85 13.60 -1.37
C GLY A 129 8.90 14.03 -0.23
N LEU A 130 8.27 13.06 0.44
CA LEU A 130 7.33 13.26 1.55
C LEU A 130 8.03 13.37 2.92
N ASP A 131 9.34 13.09 2.98
CA ASP A 131 10.21 13.06 4.17
C ASP A 131 10.49 14.45 4.81
N GLY A 132 9.89 15.53 4.30
CA GLY A 132 10.02 16.88 4.88
C GLY A 132 11.39 17.54 4.69
N ARG A 133 12.38 16.82 4.14
CA ARG A 133 13.72 17.33 3.80
C ARG A 133 13.81 18.14 2.51
N LYS A 134 12.66 18.47 1.91
CA LYS A 134 12.56 19.21 0.66
C LYS A 134 12.57 20.72 0.92
N ASP A 135 13.67 21.27 1.43
CA ASP A 135 13.93 22.73 1.42
C ASP A 135 15.41 23.11 1.21
N ALA A 136 16.32 22.17 0.89
CA ALA A 136 17.74 22.51 0.64
C ALA A 136 18.28 22.04 -0.72
N ARG A 137 17.42 21.58 -1.63
CA ARG A 137 17.84 21.30 -3.01
C ARG A 137 16.89 21.99 -3.97
N ALA A 138 17.39 23.11 -4.49
CA ALA A 138 16.79 23.91 -5.54
C ALA A 138 16.08 23.01 -6.57
N VAL A 139 14.77 23.19 -6.66
CA VAL A 139 13.96 22.70 -7.77
C VAL A 139 14.30 23.59 -8.96
N SER A 140 15.33 23.20 -9.72
CA SER A 140 15.40 23.56 -11.13
C SER A 140 14.41 22.65 -11.85
N SER A 141 13.24 23.20 -12.12
CA SER A 141 12.32 22.65 -13.09
C SER A 141 12.93 22.85 -14.47
N ASN A 142 13.26 21.78 -15.18
CA ASN A 142 13.46 21.79 -16.63
C ASN A 142 12.66 20.63 -17.21
N SER A 143 11.41 20.89 -17.53
CA SER A 143 10.66 20.08 -18.50
C SER A 143 11.10 20.51 -19.89
N LEU A 144 11.99 19.75 -20.51
CA LEU A 144 12.18 19.74 -21.96
C LEU A 144 11.57 18.44 -22.49
N SER A 145 10.41 18.58 -23.11
CA SER A 145 9.87 17.59 -24.01
C SER A 145 10.58 17.67 -25.36
N ASP A 146 10.80 16.49 -25.92
CA ASP A 146 10.87 16.16 -27.35
C ASP A 146 12.26 15.87 -27.96
N ALA A 147 12.27 14.69 -28.58
CA ALA A 147 13.11 14.18 -29.66
C ALA A 147 14.61 14.46 -29.63
N THR A 148 15.41 13.46 -29.26
CA THR A 148 16.09 12.56 -30.21
C THR A 148 17.04 11.65 -29.44
N GLU A 149 17.19 10.44 -29.95
CA GLU A 149 18.02 9.39 -29.38
C GLU A 149 19.49 9.84 -29.34
N ASP A 150 20.10 9.79 -28.16
CA ASP A 150 21.53 9.59 -28.04
C ASP A 150 21.78 8.69 -26.81
N ASP A 151 21.89 7.40 -27.10
CA ASP A 151 22.20 6.32 -26.16
C ASP A 151 23.70 6.29 -25.86
N SER A 152 24.27 7.44 -25.50
CA SER A 152 25.68 7.58 -25.13
C SER A 152 25.77 8.36 -23.82
N LEU A 153 25.97 7.63 -22.72
CA LEU A 153 26.23 8.22 -21.41
C LEU A 153 27.68 8.76 -21.37
N GLU A 154 27.91 9.91 -22.01
CA GLU A 154 29.22 10.59 -22.15
C GLU A 154 29.84 11.14 -20.84
N ASP A 155 29.44 10.65 -19.67
CA ASP A 155 30.18 10.95 -18.43
C ASP A 155 31.00 9.72 -18.00
N PRO A 156 32.33 9.70 -18.22
CA PRO A 156 33.19 8.58 -17.85
C PRO A 156 33.21 8.29 -16.35
N ARG A 157 32.66 9.18 -15.52
CA ARG A 157 32.42 8.90 -14.09
C ARG A 157 31.17 8.05 -13.86
N LEU A 158 30.12 8.23 -14.66
CA LEU A 158 28.87 7.50 -14.56
C LEU A 158 29.02 6.07 -15.08
N GLU A 159 29.76 5.87 -16.18
CA GLU A 159 30.12 4.52 -16.66
C GLU A 159 30.90 3.74 -15.61
N LYS A 160 31.85 4.38 -14.91
CA LYS A 160 32.60 3.75 -13.81
C LYS A 160 31.71 3.32 -12.66
N LEU A 161 30.67 4.10 -12.34
CA LEU A 161 29.70 3.73 -11.30
C LEU A 161 28.82 2.57 -11.74
N TRP A 162 28.34 2.61 -12.99
CA TRP A 162 27.57 1.52 -13.59
C TRP A 162 28.37 0.22 -13.66
N HIS A 163 29.62 0.24 -14.12
CA HIS A 163 30.49 -0.93 -14.13
C HIS A 163 30.78 -1.47 -12.72
N LYS A 164 30.97 -0.59 -11.73
CA LYS A 164 31.13 -1.03 -10.33
C LYS A 164 29.88 -1.73 -9.81
N GLU A 165 28.70 -1.21 -10.12
CA GLU A 165 27.44 -1.82 -9.68
C GLU A 165 27.14 -3.12 -10.44
N GLU A 166 27.42 -3.17 -11.74
CA GLU A 166 27.34 -4.37 -12.56
C GLU A 166 28.27 -5.48 -12.05
N LEU A 167 29.51 -5.12 -11.67
CA LEU A 167 30.48 -6.05 -11.06
C LEU A 167 30.01 -6.58 -9.71
N LYS A 168 29.45 -5.74 -8.83
CA LYS A 168 28.89 -6.19 -7.54
C LYS A 168 27.74 -7.17 -7.73
N HIS A 169 26.84 -6.87 -8.67
CA HIS A 169 25.72 -7.76 -8.96
C HIS A 169 26.20 -9.08 -9.56
N PHE A 170 27.25 -9.05 -10.38
CA PHE A 170 27.89 -10.25 -10.91
C PHE A 170 28.60 -11.06 -9.83
N GLU A 171 29.32 -10.41 -8.92
CA GLU A 171 29.96 -11.03 -7.76
C GLU A 171 28.93 -11.76 -6.88
N ALA A 172 27.81 -11.11 -6.56
CA ALA A 172 26.70 -11.75 -5.85
C ALA A 172 26.11 -12.96 -6.60
N LYS A 173 26.09 -12.91 -7.94
CA LYS A 173 25.63 -14.03 -8.78
C LYS A 173 26.62 -15.21 -8.75
N ILE A 174 27.93 -14.93 -8.74
CA ILE A 174 28.98 -15.94 -8.56
C ILE A 174 28.90 -16.56 -7.16
N GLU A 175 28.73 -15.74 -6.13
CA GLU A 175 28.64 -16.21 -4.74
C GLU A 175 27.43 -17.15 -4.57
N LYS A 176 26.27 -16.79 -5.12
CA LYS A 176 25.09 -17.67 -5.15
C LYS A 176 25.37 -18.97 -5.87
N HIS A 177 26.01 -18.94 -7.05
CA HIS A 177 26.39 -20.15 -7.77
C HIS A 177 27.28 -21.07 -6.92
N ASN A 178 28.31 -20.51 -6.26
CA ASN A 178 29.20 -21.26 -5.37
C ASN A 178 28.44 -21.86 -4.17
N HIS A 179 27.53 -21.10 -3.56
CA HIS A 179 26.67 -21.60 -2.50
C HIS A 179 25.81 -22.80 -2.95
N TYR A 180 25.15 -22.69 -4.11
CA TYR A 180 24.35 -23.79 -4.66
C TYR A 180 25.21 -25.01 -5.01
N GLN A 181 26.42 -24.81 -5.53
CA GLN A 181 27.36 -25.89 -5.81
C GLN A 181 27.77 -26.64 -4.54
N LYS A 182 28.05 -25.92 -3.44
CA LYS A 182 28.33 -26.54 -2.12
C LYS A 182 27.12 -27.28 -1.58
N GLN A 183 25.93 -26.69 -1.69
CA GLN A 183 24.68 -27.35 -1.28
C GLN A 183 24.43 -28.63 -2.07
N LEU A 184 24.72 -28.62 -3.38
CA LEU A 184 24.62 -29.78 -4.24
C LEU A 184 25.57 -30.90 -3.79
N GLU A 185 26.81 -30.56 -3.41
CA GLU A 185 27.79 -31.52 -2.92
C GLU A 185 27.41 -32.13 -1.58
N ILE A 186 26.95 -31.30 -0.62
CA ILE A 186 26.45 -31.76 0.68
C ILE A 186 25.23 -32.65 0.48
N SER A 187 24.34 -32.24 -0.42
CA SER A 187 23.25 -33.09 -0.85
C SER A 187 23.88 -34.40 -1.33
N HIS A 188 24.78 -34.41 -2.32
CA HIS A 188 25.33 -35.64 -2.95
C HIS A 188 25.80 -36.67 -1.94
N GLN A 189 26.51 -36.20 -0.92
CA GLN A 189 26.97 -37.02 0.20
C GLN A 189 25.82 -37.62 1.01
N LYS A 190 24.78 -36.83 1.32
CA LYS A 190 23.55 -37.32 1.99
C LYS A 190 22.81 -38.36 1.16
N LEU A 191 22.78 -38.26 -0.18
CA LEU A 191 22.11 -39.25 -1.02
C LEU A 191 22.82 -40.59 -0.92
N LYS A 192 24.14 -40.60 -1.09
CA LYS A 192 24.97 -41.80 -0.97
C LYS A 192 24.81 -42.46 0.39
N HIS A 193 24.73 -41.65 1.45
CA HIS A 193 24.48 -42.16 2.80
C HIS A 193 23.10 -42.82 2.86
N VAL A 194 22.02 -42.13 2.45
CA VAL A 194 20.64 -42.66 2.48
C VAL A 194 20.46 -43.88 1.56
N GLU A 195 21.13 -43.92 0.41
CA GLU A 195 21.15 -45.06 -0.51
C GLU A 195 21.78 -46.31 0.14
N SER A 196 22.75 -46.12 1.04
CA SER A 196 23.33 -47.21 1.84
C SER A 196 22.36 -47.82 2.87
N PHE A 197 21.28 -47.13 3.26
CA PHE A 197 20.26 -47.65 4.19
C PHE A 197 19.12 -48.39 3.47
N GLY A 198 19.04 -48.37 2.14
CA GLY A 198 18.12 -49.20 1.35
C GLY A 198 16.65 -48.75 1.33
N ASP A 199 16.30 -47.61 1.91
CA ASP A 199 14.93 -47.09 1.93
C ASP A 199 14.56 -46.41 0.59
N ARG A 200 13.86 -47.17 -0.26
CA ARG A 200 13.62 -46.86 -1.68
C ARG A 200 12.81 -45.58 -1.90
N GLU A 201 11.85 -45.27 -1.02
CA GLU A 201 11.03 -44.05 -1.15
C GLU A 201 11.77 -42.80 -0.69
N HIS A 202 12.59 -42.93 0.36
CA HIS A 202 13.42 -41.85 0.86
C HIS A 202 14.56 -41.52 -0.11
N VAL A 203 15.15 -42.52 -0.77
CA VAL A 203 16.13 -42.32 -1.85
C VAL A 203 15.52 -41.59 -3.04
N SER A 204 14.30 -41.96 -3.47
CA SER A 204 13.63 -41.34 -4.62
C SER A 204 13.32 -39.85 -4.39
N ARG A 205 12.67 -39.52 -3.26
CA ARG A 205 12.38 -38.12 -2.87
C ARG A 205 13.65 -37.30 -2.70
N ASN A 206 14.71 -37.92 -2.18
CA ASN A 206 15.98 -37.24 -2.04
C ASN A 206 16.52 -36.96 -3.45
N LYS A 207 16.68 -37.97 -4.31
CA LYS A 207 17.18 -37.89 -5.70
C LYS A 207 16.52 -36.79 -6.54
N GLU A 208 15.20 -36.61 -6.43
CA GLU A 208 14.47 -35.53 -7.11
C GLU A 208 14.94 -34.13 -6.67
N LYS A 209 15.19 -33.93 -5.37
CA LYS A 209 15.74 -32.67 -4.85
C LYS A 209 17.15 -32.38 -5.38
N TYR A 210 17.95 -33.41 -5.65
CA TYR A 210 19.26 -33.24 -6.30
C TYR A 210 19.11 -32.82 -7.74
N ALA A 211 18.25 -33.49 -8.49
CA ALA A 211 18.03 -33.16 -9.89
C ALA A 211 17.62 -31.68 -10.04
N MET A 212 16.71 -31.20 -9.18
CA MET A 212 16.30 -29.80 -9.15
C MET A 212 17.46 -28.85 -8.77
N LEU A 213 18.26 -29.20 -7.75
CA LEU A 213 19.42 -28.39 -7.34
C LEU A 213 20.52 -28.38 -8.41
N GLU A 214 20.72 -29.49 -9.11
CA GLU A 214 21.69 -29.67 -10.18
C GLU A 214 21.33 -28.81 -11.38
N GLU A 215 20.06 -28.84 -11.78
CA GLU A 215 19.54 -28.01 -12.86
C GLU A 215 19.73 -26.52 -12.55
N LYS A 216 19.33 -26.07 -11.35
CA LYS A 216 19.52 -24.68 -10.91
C LYS A 216 21.00 -24.28 -10.88
N THR A 217 21.88 -25.16 -10.44
CA THR A 217 23.33 -24.91 -10.41
C THR A 217 23.88 -24.76 -11.83
N LYS A 218 23.49 -25.65 -12.76
CA LYS A 218 23.88 -25.56 -14.18
C LYS A 218 23.35 -24.29 -14.85
N GLU A 219 22.11 -23.92 -14.58
CA GLU A 219 21.49 -22.70 -15.12
C GLU A 219 22.23 -21.43 -14.63
N LEU A 220 22.51 -21.35 -13.32
CA LEU A 220 23.31 -20.28 -12.74
C LEU A 220 24.73 -20.25 -13.33
N GLY A 221 25.36 -21.42 -13.50
CA GLY A 221 26.68 -21.54 -14.11
C GLY A 221 26.69 -21.03 -15.56
N TYR A 222 25.66 -21.34 -16.34
CA TYR A 222 25.50 -20.80 -17.70
C TYR A 222 25.34 -19.28 -17.69
N LYS A 223 24.51 -18.74 -16.79
CA LYS A 223 24.35 -17.29 -16.62
C LYS A 223 25.66 -16.60 -16.25
N VAL A 224 26.43 -17.17 -15.31
CA VAL A 224 27.74 -16.64 -14.91
C VAL A 224 28.70 -16.64 -16.11
N LYS A 225 28.78 -17.75 -16.85
CA LYS A 225 29.64 -17.87 -18.03
C LYS A 225 29.27 -16.88 -19.12
N LYS A 226 27.98 -16.69 -19.40
CA LYS A 226 27.49 -15.73 -20.40
C LYS A 226 27.84 -14.29 -20.03
N HIS A 227 27.62 -13.91 -18.78
CA HIS A 227 27.99 -12.58 -18.29
C HIS A 227 29.51 -12.35 -18.33
N LEU A 228 30.31 -13.36 -17.98
CA LEU A 228 31.77 -13.25 -18.08
C LEU A 228 32.24 -13.06 -19.53
N GLN A 229 31.64 -13.80 -20.47
CA GLN A 229 31.95 -13.67 -21.89
C GLN A 229 31.57 -12.30 -22.44
N ASP A 230 30.40 -11.79 -22.05
CA ASP A 230 29.95 -10.45 -22.44
C ASP A 230 30.88 -9.36 -21.88
N LEU A 231 31.20 -9.43 -20.59
CA LEU A 231 32.10 -8.49 -19.92
C LEU A 231 33.49 -8.52 -20.56
N SER A 232 34.03 -9.71 -20.84
CA SER A 232 35.30 -9.88 -21.55
C SER A 232 35.25 -9.27 -22.95
N GLY A 233 34.14 -9.45 -23.68
CA GLY A 233 33.95 -8.84 -25.00
C GLY A 233 33.90 -7.32 -24.94
N ARG A 234 33.21 -6.75 -23.94
CA ARG A 234 33.14 -5.30 -23.71
C ARG A 234 34.51 -4.72 -23.36
N ILE A 235 35.27 -5.37 -22.49
CA ILE A 235 36.64 -4.95 -22.12
C ILE A 235 37.58 -5.00 -23.34
N SER A 236 37.49 -6.05 -24.15
CA SER A 236 38.30 -6.17 -25.37
C SER A 236 37.99 -5.08 -26.40
N ARG A 237 36.71 -4.68 -26.55
CA ARG A 237 36.31 -3.58 -27.44
C ARG A 237 36.72 -2.21 -26.90
N ALA A 238 36.57 -1.99 -25.60
CA ALA A 238 37.01 -0.76 -24.94
C ALA A 238 38.52 -0.52 -25.14
N ARG A 239 39.35 -1.57 -25.01
CA ARG A 239 40.80 -1.49 -25.28
C ARG A 239 41.14 -1.17 -26.73
N HIS A 240 40.30 -1.56 -27.69
CA HIS A 240 40.52 -1.29 -29.12
C HIS A 240 40.08 0.12 -29.53
N ASN A 241 39.19 0.76 -28.78
CA ASN A 241 38.74 2.13 -29.03
C ASN A 241 39.65 3.19 -28.38
N GLU A 242 40.56 2.80 -27.50
CA GLU A 242 41.53 3.69 -26.84
C GLU A 242 42.95 3.67 -27.47
N LEU A 243 43.14 2.96 -28.60
CA LEU A 243 44.38 2.95 -29.41
C LEU A 243 44.17 3.67 -30.74
#